data_AF-A0A2E0SEX8-F1
#
_entry.id   AF-A0A2E0SEX8-F1
#
_cell.length_a   1.000
_cell.length_b   1.000
_cell.length_c   1.000
_cell.angle_alpha   90.00
_cell.angle_beta   90.00
_cell.angle_gamma   90.00
#
_symmetry.space_group_name_H-M   'P 1'
#
loop_
_entity.id
_entity.type
_entity.pdbx_description
1 polymer ?
#
loop_
_entity_poly.entity_id
_entity_poly.type
_entity_poly.pdbx_seq_one_letter_code
_entity_poly.pdbx_strand_id
1 'polypeptide(L)'
;MSEKQNVNLALWNRVAKSDKEFLKPVSFGSRKFTAIDPQYQVREVTKEFGVIGHGWGWDNTTEFIQISNGDCAVVAHVYIWTKDKANRYGAFTGCRTFYNAKKERTNEDAPKMAITDGLTKAISHLGFNADVFLGKMDGNKYTADTNTDF
;
A
#
# COMPACT_ATOMS: atom_id res chain seq x y z
N MET A 1 1.66 -13.93 -32.48
CA MET A 1 1.52 -12.45 -32.55
C MET A 1 2.05 -11.89 -31.24
N SER A 2 3.23 -11.27 -31.23
CA SER A 2 3.70 -10.59 -30.03
C SER A 2 2.78 -9.40 -29.78
N GLU A 3 2.02 -9.42 -28.69
CA GLU A 3 1.32 -8.23 -28.21
C GLU A 3 2.34 -7.09 -28.16
N LYS A 4 2.14 -6.06 -28.99
CA LYS A 4 2.81 -4.78 -28.77
C LYS A 4 2.45 -4.39 -27.35
N GLN A 5 3.44 -4.32 -26.46
CA GLN A 5 3.21 -3.94 -25.07
C GLN A 5 2.37 -2.66 -25.06
N ASN A 6 1.21 -2.71 -24.42
CA ASN A 6 0.34 -1.55 -24.30
C ASN A 6 1.13 -0.46 -23.56
N VAL A 7 1.42 0.64 -24.26
CA VAL A 7 2.26 1.74 -23.75
C VAL A 7 1.69 2.33 -22.45
N ASN A 8 0.37 2.30 -22.27
CA ASN A 8 -0.30 2.79 -21.06
C ASN A 8 -0.02 1.89 -19.84
N LEU A 9 0.29 0.60 -20.05
CA LEU A 9 0.65 -0.35 -19.00
C LEU A 9 2.16 -0.49 -18.82
N ALA A 10 2.97 0.27 -19.57
CA ALA A 10 4.43 0.11 -19.55
C ALA A 10 5.02 0.26 -18.15
N LEU A 11 4.54 1.22 -17.35
CA LEU A 11 4.96 1.38 -15.96
C LEU A 11 4.53 0.18 -15.11
N TRP A 12 3.24 -0.12 -15.08
CA TRP A 12 2.67 -1.23 -14.31
C TRP A 12 3.40 -2.55 -14.58
N ASN A 13 3.65 -2.87 -15.84
CA ASN A 13 4.35 -4.10 -16.22
C ASN A 13 5.78 -4.18 -15.67
N ARG A 14 6.47 -3.04 -15.51
CA ARG A 14 7.82 -2.99 -14.92
C ARG A 14 7.82 -3.15 -13.41
N VAL A 15 6.85 -2.54 -12.71
CA VAL A 15 6.86 -2.40 -11.24
C VAL A 15 5.92 -3.38 -10.50
N ALA A 16 5.13 -4.16 -11.24
CA ALA A 16 4.12 -5.04 -10.66
C ALA A 16 4.67 -6.18 -9.82
N LYS A 17 5.88 -6.66 -10.08
CA LYS A 17 6.45 -7.84 -9.42
C LYS A 17 7.09 -7.47 -8.10
N SER A 18 6.73 -8.20 -7.04
CA SER A 18 7.28 -8.04 -5.71
C SER A 18 8.42 -9.01 -5.43
N ASP A 19 9.38 -8.57 -4.63
CA ASP A 19 10.42 -9.43 -4.07
C ASP A 19 9.93 -10.06 -2.76
N LYS A 20 10.02 -11.39 -2.69
CA LYS A 20 9.48 -12.21 -1.59
C LYS A 20 10.11 -11.89 -0.23
N GLU A 21 11.34 -11.39 -0.20
CA GLU A 21 12.02 -11.01 1.05
C GLU A 21 11.28 -9.87 1.79
N PHE A 22 10.63 -8.98 1.05
CA PHE A 22 9.91 -7.82 1.59
C PHE A 22 8.40 -8.07 1.75
N LEU A 23 7.96 -9.32 1.59
CA LEU A 23 6.58 -9.75 1.80
C LEU A 23 6.46 -10.53 3.10
N LYS A 24 5.43 -10.20 3.89
CA LYS A 24 5.17 -10.85 5.19
C LYS A 24 3.74 -11.39 5.21
N PRO A 25 3.53 -12.70 5.41
CA PRO A 25 2.20 -13.23 5.61
C PRO A 25 1.64 -12.73 6.96
N VAL A 26 0.44 -12.16 6.94
CA VAL A 26 -0.24 -11.65 8.12
C VAL A 26 -1.53 -12.44 8.34
N SER A 27 -1.74 -12.86 9.58
CA SER A 27 -2.98 -13.49 10.03
C SER A 27 -3.65 -12.60 11.07
N PHE A 28 -4.89 -12.21 10.80
CA PHE A 28 -5.72 -11.42 11.72
C PHE A 28 -7.07 -12.11 11.91
N GLY A 29 -7.18 -12.91 12.97
CA GLY A 29 -8.31 -13.81 13.17
C GLY A 29 -8.43 -14.81 12.02
N SER A 30 -9.59 -14.83 11.35
CA SER A 30 -9.84 -15.69 10.18
C SER A 30 -9.29 -15.13 8.86
N ARG A 31 -8.87 -13.85 8.82
CA ARG A 31 -8.33 -13.22 7.61
C ARG A 31 -6.84 -13.49 7.50
N LYS A 32 -6.42 -13.99 6.33
CA LYS A 32 -5.01 -14.15 5.95
C LYS A 32 -4.76 -13.28 4.72
N PHE A 33 -3.70 -12.48 4.74
CA PHE A 33 -3.29 -11.65 3.62
C PHE A 33 -1.78 -11.45 3.64
N THR A 34 -1.22 -11.08 2.50
CA THR A 34 0.21 -10.74 2.39
C THR A 34 0.40 -9.24 2.57
N ALA A 35 1.21 -8.85 3.54
CA ALA A 35 1.63 -7.46 3.74
C ALA A 35 2.94 -7.20 2.99
N ILE A 36 3.06 -5.98 2.44
CA ILE A 36 4.26 -5.49 1.77
C ILE A 36 4.98 -4.56 2.75
N ASP A 37 6.30 -4.66 2.87
CA ASP A 37 7.08 -3.72 3.66
C ASP A 37 6.97 -2.29 3.08
N PRO A 38 6.51 -1.28 3.86
CA PRO A 38 6.35 0.08 3.35
C PRO A 38 7.65 0.72 2.85
N GLN A 39 8.78 0.43 3.49
CA GLN A 39 10.08 1.00 3.08
C GLN A 39 10.55 0.40 1.76
N TYR A 40 10.22 -0.87 1.50
CA TYR A 40 10.44 -1.49 0.20
C TYR A 40 9.67 -0.76 -0.89
N GLN A 41 8.39 -0.40 -0.67
CA GLN A 41 7.62 0.35 -1.66
C GLN A 41 8.23 1.73 -1.93
N VAL A 42 8.64 2.47 -0.89
CA VAL A 42 9.34 3.76 -1.03
C VAL A 42 10.63 3.61 -1.84
N ARG A 43 11.39 2.52 -1.62
CA ARG A 43 12.60 2.21 -2.39
C ARG A 43 12.29 1.95 -3.86
N GLU A 44 11.27 1.17 -4.18
CA GLU A 44 10.93 0.87 -5.58
C GLU A 44 10.44 2.11 -6.33
N VAL A 45 9.65 2.98 -5.69
CA VAL A 45 9.24 4.26 -6.29
C VAL A 45 10.47 5.15 -6.54
N THR A 46 11.39 5.20 -5.58
CA THR A 46 12.66 5.94 -5.71
C THR A 46 13.54 5.39 -6.84
N LYS A 47 13.54 4.07 -7.04
CA LYS A 47 14.26 3.42 -8.13
C LYS A 47 13.69 3.78 -9.51
N GLU A 48 12.37 3.89 -9.62
CA GLU A 48 11.70 4.19 -10.90
C GLU A 48 11.72 5.70 -11.25
N PHE A 49 11.52 6.57 -10.26
CA PHE A 49 11.35 8.01 -10.50
C PHE A 49 12.53 8.88 -10.04
N GLY A 50 13.46 8.34 -9.24
CA GLY A 50 14.57 9.09 -8.63
C GLY A 50 14.29 9.52 -7.18
N VAL A 51 15.19 10.33 -6.61
CA VAL A 51 15.10 10.75 -5.20
C VAL A 51 13.83 11.55 -4.90
N ILE A 52 13.29 11.34 -3.70
CA ILE A 52 12.11 12.08 -3.23
C ILE A 52 12.38 13.59 -3.20
N GLY A 53 11.38 14.40 -3.53
CA GLY A 53 11.50 15.85 -3.67
C GLY A 53 11.95 16.31 -5.06
N HIS A 54 12.53 15.43 -5.87
CA HIS A 54 12.93 15.71 -7.25
C HIS A 54 12.11 14.91 -8.26
N GLY A 55 12.17 13.57 -8.17
CA GLY A 55 11.52 12.68 -9.12
C GLY A 55 10.08 12.31 -8.75
N TRP A 56 9.79 12.30 -7.46
CA TRP A 56 8.47 12.04 -6.91
C TRP A 56 8.39 12.63 -5.50
N GLY A 57 7.20 12.67 -4.94
CA GLY A 57 7.02 13.06 -3.55
C GLY A 57 5.56 12.98 -3.14
N TRP A 58 5.31 13.26 -1.87
CA TRP A 58 3.97 13.21 -1.30
C TRP A 58 3.81 14.26 -0.21
N ASP A 59 2.57 14.63 0.02
CA ASP A 59 2.14 15.48 1.13
C ASP A 59 0.91 14.85 1.79
N ASN A 60 0.56 15.31 2.99
CA ASN A 60 -0.68 14.88 3.62
C ASN A 60 -1.31 15.97 4.47
N THR A 61 -2.60 15.82 4.72
CA THR A 61 -3.31 16.50 5.82
C THR A 61 -3.79 15.47 6.82
N THR A 62 -3.72 15.79 8.11
CA THR A 62 -4.16 14.89 9.19
C THR A 62 -5.28 15.56 9.99
N GLU A 63 -6.31 14.80 10.33
CA GLU A 63 -7.39 15.24 11.22
C GLU A 63 -7.67 14.19 12.31
N PHE A 64 -8.19 14.67 13.45
CA PHE A 64 -8.62 13.84 14.57
C PHE A 64 -10.14 13.90 14.68
N ILE A 65 -10.78 12.75 14.55
CA ILE A 65 -12.23 12.61 14.55
C ILE A 65 -12.65 11.97 15.86
N GLN A 66 -13.38 12.74 16.66
CA GLN A 66 -13.98 12.23 17.88
C GLN A 66 -15.24 11.42 17.56
N ILE A 67 -15.30 10.20 18.06
CA ILE A 67 -16.42 9.28 17.87
C ILE A 67 -17.34 9.39 19.09
N SER A 68 -18.65 9.24 18.87
CA SER A 68 -19.67 9.38 19.92
C SER A 68 -19.49 8.43 21.11
N ASN A 69 -18.76 7.32 20.92
CA ASN A 69 -18.42 6.37 21.98
C ASN A 69 -17.20 6.80 22.83
N GLY A 70 -16.66 8.00 22.60
CA GLY A 70 -15.48 8.54 23.27
C GLY A 70 -14.14 8.19 22.61
N ASP A 71 -14.11 7.28 21.64
CA ASP A 71 -12.88 6.99 20.90
C ASP A 71 -12.46 8.20 20.03
N CYS A 72 -11.18 8.26 19.70
CA CYS A 72 -10.63 9.21 18.73
C CYS A 72 -9.97 8.44 17.59
N ALA A 73 -10.36 8.73 16.35
CA ALA A 73 -9.65 8.27 15.16
C ALA A 73 -8.72 9.37 14.65
N VAL A 74 -7.57 8.97 14.12
CA VAL A 74 -6.72 9.84 13.31
C VAL A 74 -6.84 9.41 11.85
N VAL A 75 -7.09 10.38 10.99
CA VAL A 75 -7.27 10.21 9.55
C VAL A 75 -6.21 11.02 8.83
N ALA A 76 -5.48 10.38 7.92
CA ALA A 76 -4.43 11.01 7.13
C ALA A 76 -4.77 10.91 5.63
N HIS A 77 -4.94 12.06 4.99
CA HIS A 77 -5.23 12.19 3.56
C HIS A 77 -3.92 12.42 2.81
N VAL A 78 -3.42 11.38 2.15
CA VAL A 78 -2.14 11.43 1.45
C VAL A 78 -2.33 11.72 -0.03
N TYR A 79 -1.55 12.65 -0.56
CA TYR A 79 -1.43 12.86 -1.99
C TYR A 79 0.00 12.65 -2.43
N ILE A 80 0.18 12.16 -3.64
CA ILE A 80 1.48 11.82 -4.20
C ILE A 80 1.57 12.40 -5.61
N TRP A 81 2.77 12.77 -6.03
CA TRP A 81 3.08 13.26 -7.36
C TRP A 81 4.30 12.54 -7.90
N THR A 82 4.38 12.40 -9.22
CA THR A 82 5.50 11.76 -9.93
C THR A 82 5.93 12.60 -11.12
N LYS A 83 7.24 12.67 -11.36
CA LYS A 83 7.94 13.49 -12.37
C LYS A 83 7.81 15.01 -12.19
N ASP A 84 6.60 15.49 -11.95
CA ASP A 84 6.27 16.89 -11.74
C ASP A 84 5.21 17.01 -10.64
N LYS A 85 5.26 18.08 -9.85
CA LYS A 85 4.28 18.36 -8.78
C LYS A 85 2.85 18.58 -9.32
N ALA A 86 2.69 18.96 -10.59
CA ALA A 86 1.41 19.07 -11.26
C ALA A 86 0.74 17.69 -11.50
N ASN A 87 1.52 16.62 -11.60
CA ASN A 87 1.02 15.24 -11.75
C ASN A 87 0.62 14.62 -10.40
N ARG A 88 -0.05 15.42 -9.56
CA ARG A 88 -0.47 15.03 -8.21
C ARG A 88 -1.81 14.32 -8.27
N TYR A 89 -1.96 13.23 -7.51
CA TYR A 89 -3.21 12.50 -7.37
C TYR A 89 -3.42 12.06 -5.90
N GLY A 90 -4.69 11.82 -5.55
CA GLY A 90 -5.15 11.60 -4.17
C GLY A 90 -6.47 12.33 -3.90
N ALA A 91 -6.96 12.38 -2.65
CA ALA A 91 -6.34 11.81 -1.46
C ALA A 91 -6.53 10.29 -1.36
N PHE A 92 -5.52 9.61 -0.83
CA PHE A 92 -5.62 8.26 -0.30
C PHE A 92 -5.62 8.34 1.22
N THR A 93 -6.70 7.85 1.81
CA THR A 93 -6.98 8.08 3.22
C THR A 93 -6.60 6.87 4.05
N GLY A 94 -5.65 7.03 4.96
CA GLY A 94 -5.40 6.10 6.04
C GLY A 94 -6.20 6.48 7.29
N CYS A 95 -6.59 5.49 8.09
CA CYS A 95 -7.37 5.70 9.30
C CYS A 95 -6.94 4.73 10.39
N ARG A 96 -6.65 5.26 11.58
CA ARG A 96 -6.25 4.49 12.75
C ARG A 96 -6.97 5.00 13.99
N THR A 97 -7.24 4.13 14.95
CA THR A 97 -7.70 4.55 16.28
C THR A 97 -6.53 5.18 17.03
N PHE A 98 -6.63 6.48 17.31
CA PHE A 98 -5.66 7.23 18.09
C PHE A 98 -5.91 7.08 19.59
N TYR A 99 -7.15 7.17 20.03
CA TYR A 99 -7.53 6.96 21.43
C TYR A 99 -8.66 5.95 21.53
N ASN A 100 -8.50 4.97 22.43
CA ASN A 100 -9.54 4.02 22.77
C ASN A 100 -10.09 4.34 24.16
N ALA A 101 -11.32 4.81 24.24
CA ALA A 101 -11.95 5.24 25.49
C ALA A 101 -12.17 4.07 26.45
N LYS A 102 -12.58 2.90 25.93
CA LYS A 102 -12.81 1.72 26.77
C LYS A 102 -11.55 1.22 27.48
N LYS A 103 -10.39 1.38 26.83
CA LYS A 103 -9.08 0.98 27.37
C LYS A 103 -8.30 2.15 27.98
N GLU A 104 -8.86 3.36 27.92
CA GLU A 104 -8.25 4.62 28.32
C GLU A 104 -6.80 4.77 27.79
N ARG A 105 -6.57 4.35 26.54
CA ARG A 105 -5.22 4.24 25.97
C ARG A 105 -5.09 5.02 24.68
N THR A 106 -4.03 5.83 24.62
CA THR A 106 -3.57 6.50 23.40
C THR A 106 -2.58 5.62 22.64
N ASN A 107 -2.67 5.65 21.32
CA ASN A 107 -1.72 5.06 20.39
C ASN A 107 -0.97 6.17 19.65
N GLU A 108 0.19 6.55 20.17
CA GLU A 108 1.02 7.64 19.64
C GLU A 108 1.58 7.33 18.23
N ASP A 109 1.62 6.06 17.83
CA ASP A 109 2.03 5.67 16.49
C ASP A 109 0.89 5.71 15.47
N ALA A 110 -0.37 5.84 15.91
CA ALA A 110 -1.53 5.86 15.02
C ALA A 110 -1.43 6.91 13.91
N PRO A 111 -0.95 8.16 14.14
CA PRO A 111 -0.81 9.15 13.07
C PRO A 111 0.22 8.73 12.02
N LYS A 112 1.36 8.17 12.44
CA LYS A 112 2.42 7.67 11.55
C LYS A 112 1.93 6.48 10.72
N MET A 113 1.20 5.57 11.36
CA MET A 113 0.58 4.42 10.71
C MET A 113 -0.48 4.86 9.69
N ALA A 114 -1.34 5.83 10.02
CA ALA A 114 -2.35 6.34 9.09
C ALA A 114 -1.70 6.97 7.84
N ILE A 115 -0.64 7.77 8.00
CA ILE A 115 0.13 8.30 6.86
C ILE A 115 0.70 7.16 6.02
N THR A 116 1.26 6.13 6.66
CA THR A 116 1.85 4.97 5.97
C THR A 116 0.80 4.20 5.17
N ASP A 117 -0.40 4.01 5.71
CA ASP A 117 -1.50 3.34 5.02
C ASP A 117 -1.93 4.11 3.76
N GLY A 118 -2.10 5.43 3.88
CA GLY A 118 -2.45 6.29 2.76
C GLY A 118 -1.36 6.28 1.67
N LEU A 119 -0.09 6.40 2.06
CA LEU A 119 1.05 6.42 1.16
C LEU A 119 1.21 5.10 0.40
N THR A 120 1.22 3.98 1.11
CA THR A 120 1.37 2.63 0.51
C THR A 120 0.21 2.29 -0.43
N LYS A 121 -1.01 2.73 -0.09
CA LYS A 121 -2.18 2.61 -0.97
C LYS A 121 -2.07 3.50 -2.20
N ALA A 122 -1.59 4.73 -2.06
CA ALA A 122 -1.37 5.62 -3.20
C ALA A 122 -0.33 5.03 -4.17
N ILE A 123 0.76 4.47 -3.63
CA ILE A 123 1.83 3.83 -4.41
C ILE A 123 1.32 2.61 -5.18
N SER A 124 0.44 1.78 -4.59
CA SER A 124 -0.08 0.61 -5.29
C SER A 124 -0.94 0.96 -6.51
N HIS A 125 -1.55 2.15 -6.54
CA HIS A 125 -2.30 2.63 -7.72
C HIS A 125 -1.39 3.03 -8.90
N LEU A 126 -0.09 3.25 -8.68
CA LEU A 126 0.91 3.37 -9.76
C LEU A 126 1.35 2.01 -10.32
N GLY A 127 0.88 0.91 -9.72
CA GLY A 127 1.17 -0.46 -10.15
C GLY A 127 2.30 -1.14 -9.38
N PHE A 128 2.94 -0.46 -8.42
CA PHE A 128 3.99 -1.07 -7.60
C PHE A 128 3.43 -2.24 -6.80
N ASN A 129 4.10 -3.39 -6.87
CA ASN A 129 3.74 -4.59 -6.13
C ASN A 129 2.32 -5.11 -6.43
N ALA A 130 1.80 -4.83 -7.64
CA ALA A 130 0.46 -5.20 -8.05
C ALA A 130 0.19 -6.72 -7.99
N ASP A 131 1.21 -7.57 -8.08
CA ASP A 131 1.07 -9.03 -7.96
C ASP A 131 0.47 -9.48 -6.61
N VAL A 132 0.77 -8.77 -5.51
CA VAL A 132 0.16 -9.00 -4.20
C VAL A 132 -1.32 -8.63 -4.20
N PHE A 133 -1.67 -7.46 -4.74
CA PHE A 133 -3.06 -6.96 -4.76
C PHE A 133 -3.95 -7.72 -5.75
N LEU A 134 -3.37 -8.28 -6.81
CA LEU A 134 -4.06 -9.13 -7.78
C LEU A 134 -4.19 -10.58 -7.33
N GLY A 135 -3.85 -10.90 -6.07
CA GLY A 135 -4.03 -12.23 -5.49
C GLY A 135 -3.09 -13.30 -6.06
N LYS A 136 -2.06 -12.92 -6.82
CA LYS A 136 -1.09 -13.88 -7.39
C LYS A 136 -0.16 -14.50 -6.34
N MET A 137 -0.16 -13.93 -5.14
CA MET A 137 0.65 -14.34 -3.99
C MET A 137 -0.17 -14.95 -2.86
N ASP A 138 -1.51 -14.87 -2.93
CA ASP A 138 -2.39 -15.54 -1.99
C ASP A 138 -2.41 -17.02 -2.40
N GLY A 139 -1.60 -17.82 -1.70
CA GLY A 139 -1.35 -19.22 -2.02
C GLY A 139 -2.58 -19.94 -2.59
N ASN A 140 -2.39 -20.51 -3.78
CA ASN A 140 -3.38 -21.30 -4.52
C ASN A 140 -4.30 -22.08 -3.57
N LYS A 141 -5.57 -21.68 -3.49
CA LYS A 141 -6.64 -22.58 -3.03
C LYS A 141 -6.88 -23.75 -4.01
N TYR A 142 -6.22 -23.75 -5.17
CA TYR A 142 -6.36 -24.71 -6.27
C TYR A 142 -5.05 -25.42 -6.65
N THR A 143 -4.14 -25.66 -5.70
CA THR A 143 -3.09 -26.69 -5.86
C THR A 143 -3.30 -27.76 -4.82
N ALA A 144 -4.50 -28.36 -4.86
CA ALA A 144 -4.66 -29.75 -4.53
C ALA A 144 -4.83 -30.47 -5.88
N ASP A 145 -3.98 -31.47 -6.10
CA ASP A 145 -4.10 -32.52 -7.12
C ASP A 145 -3.88 -32.15 -8.60
N THR A 146 -2.60 -32.00 -8.97
CA THR A 146 -2.12 -32.63 -10.22
C THR A 146 -0.88 -33.45 -9.88
N ASN A 147 -1.08 -34.50 -9.09
CA ASN A 147 -0.27 -35.71 -9.19
C ASN A 147 -1.09 -36.66 -10.04
N THR A 148 -0.84 -36.67 -11.35
CA THR A 148 -1.33 -37.73 -12.24
C THR A 148 -0.13 -38.17 -13.03
N ASP A 149 0.58 -39.15 -12.47
CA ASP A 149 1.36 -40.11 -13.23
C ASP A 149 0.44 -40.74 -14.28
N PHE A 150 0.78 -40.56 -15.57
CA PHE A 150 0.71 -41.55 -16.65
C PHE A 150 1.52 -41.03 -17.85
#